data_AF-A0A7L0GX84-F1
#
_entry.id   AF-A0A7L0GX84-F1
#
_cell.length_a   1.000
_cell.length_b   1.000
_cell.length_c   1.000
_cell.angle_alpha   90.00
_cell.angle_beta   90.00
_cell.angle_gamma   90.00
#
_symmetry.space_group_name_H-M   'P 1'
#
loop_
_entity.id
_entity.type
_entity.pdbx_description
1 polymer ?
#
loop_
_entity_poly.entity_id
_entity_poly.type
_entity_poly.pdbx_seq_one_letter_code
_entity_poly.pdbx_strand_id
1 'polypeptide(L)' 'SMFEPLKETVALLSTYGETMPEEIHLQLNDLPEHWDSTKKLCLHVKQNVAPLQANEVNVFRRKCQ' A
#
# COMPACT_ATOMS: atom_id res chain seq x y z
N SER A 1 -11.85 -5.50 1.32
CA SER A 1 -10.64 -4.94 0.68
C SER A 1 -10.06 -3.83 1.57
N MET A 2 -8.82 -3.35 1.40
CA MET A 2 -8.24 -2.29 2.27
C MET A 2 -9.07 -1.00 2.28
N PHE A 3 -9.81 -0.74 1.19
CA PHE A 3 -10.61 0.47 0.98
C PHE A 3 -12.13 0.24 1.14
N GLU A 4 -12.53 -0.94 1.61
CA GLU A 4 -13.94 -1.24 1.91
C GLU A 4 -14.58 -0.24 2.89
N PRO A 5 -13.91 0.11 4.02
CA PRO A 5 -14.50 1.03 4.99
C PRO A 5 -14.78 2.42 4.41
N LEU A 6 -13.99 2.86 3.42
CA LEU A 6 -14.23 4.13 2.74
C LEU A 6 -15.46 4.06 1.83
N LYS A 7 -15.65 2.94 1.13
CA LYS A 7 -16.86 2.71 0.31
C LYS A 7 -18.12 2.66 1.18
N GLU A 8 -18.04 1.99 2.33
CA GLU A 8 -19.12 1.93 3.32
C GLU A 8 -19.45 3.31 3.88
N THR A 9 -18.45 4.13 4.17
CA THR A 9 -18.64 5.51 4.65
C THR A 9 -19.32 6.39 3.60
N VAL A 10 -18.91 6.31 2.33
CA VAL A 10 -19.55 7.05 1.24
C VAL A 10 -21.01 6.61 1.03
N ALA A 11 -21.26 5.29 1.10
CA ALA A 11 -22.62 4.76 1.03
C ALA A 11 -23.47 5.27 2.20
N LEU A 12 -22.92 5.30 3.42
CA LEU A 12 -23.61 5.83 4.60
C LEU A 12 -23.94 7.32 4.45
N LEU A 13 -22.98 8.16 4.05
CA LEU A 13 -23.20 9.59 3.82
C LEU A 13 -24.30 9.84 2.78
N SER A 14 -24.34 9.01 1.74
CA SER A 14 -25.40 9.07 0.72
C SER A 14 -26.80 8.78 1.33
N THR A 15 -26.89 7.90 2.33
CA THR A 15 -28.16 7.66 3.05
C THR A 15 -28.62 8.85 3.89
N TYR A 16 -27.69 9.73 4.28
CA TYR A 16 -27.98 10.97 4.99
C TYR A 16 -28.23 12.17 4.06
N GLY A 17 -28.18 11.97 2.74
CA GLY A 17 -28.40 13.02 1.74
C GLY A 17 -27.14 13.81 1.36
N GLU A 18 -25.96 13.40 1.82
CA GLU A 18 -24.69 13.97 1.39
C GLU A 18 -24.13 13.19 0.20
N THR A 19 -24.19 13.79 -0.99
CA THR A 19 -23.59 13.23 -2.20
C THR A 19 -22.13 13.68 -2.31
N MET A 20 -21.22 12.72 -2.43
CA MET A 20 -19.81 13.06 -2.67
C MET A 20 -19.56 13.52 -4.11
N PRO A 21 -18.53 14.36 -4.33
CA PRO A 21 -18.09 14.72 -5.67
C PRO A 21 -17.70 13.49 -6.49
N GLU A 22 -17.91 13.55 -7.80
CA GLU A 22 -17.53 12.49 -8.74
C GLU A 22 -16.04 12.13 -8.66
N GLU A 23 -15.18 13.12 -8.39
CA GLU A 23 -13.75 12.92 -8.19
C GLU A 23 -13.43 11.90 -7.09
N ILE A 24 -14.19 11.91 -5.98
CA ILE A 24 -14.01 10.97 -4.87
C ILE A 24 -14.37 9.54 -5.30
N HIS A 25 -15.41 9.40 -6.13
CA HIS A 25 -15.79 8.11 -6.69
C HIS A 25 -14.74 7.58 -7.66
N LEU A 26 -14.16 8.44 -8.50
CA LEU A 26 -13.07 8.07 -9.40
C LEU A 26 -11.83 7.63 -8.61
N GLN A 27 -11.41 8.42 -7.62
CA GLN A 27 -10.30 8.07 -6.75
C GLN A 27 -10.50 6.73 -6.03
N LEU A 28 -11.70 6.47 -5.49
CA LEU A 28 -12.02 5.19 -4.83
C LEU A 28 -11.98 3.98 -5.77
N ASN A 29 -12.24 4.18 -7.06
CA ASN A 29 -12.11 3.14 -8.08
C ASN A 29 -10.65 2.87 -8.45
N ASP A 30 -9.81 3.92 -8.52
CA ASP A 30 -8.41 3.82 -8.96
C ASP A 30 -7.44 3.42 -7.81
N LEU A 31 -7.80 3.73 -6.56
CA LEU A 31 -6.97 3.45 -5.38
C LEU A 31 -6.47 2.00 -5.26
N PRO A 32 -7.32 0.97 -5.48
CA PRO A 32 -6.88 -0.43 -5.45
C PRO A 32 -5.73 -0.73 -6.42
N GLU A 33 -5.77 -0.18 -7.64
CA GLU A 33 -4.74 -0.40 -8.66
C GLU A 33 -3.42 0.28 -8.28
N HIS A 34 -3.48 1.53 -7.80
CA HIS A 34 -2.32 2.24 -7.30
C HIS A 34 -1.69 1.55 -6.08
N TRP A 35 -2.52 1.02 -5.18
CA TRP A 35 -2.06 0.26 -4.03
C TRP A 35 -1.36 -1.04 -4.44
N ASP A 36 -1.93 -1.78 -5.40
CA ASP A 36 -1.30 -2.99 -5.93
C ASP A 36 0.04 -2.71 -6.59
N SER A 37 0.14 -1.63 -7.36
CA SER A 37 1.39 -1.17 -7.97
C SER A 37 2.44 -0.81 -6.92
N THR A 38 2.02 -0.10 -5.87
CA THR A 38 2.89 0.27 -4.75
C THR A 38 3.40 -0.96 -3.99
N LYS A 39 2.52 -1.94 -3.72
CA LYS A 39 2.92 -3.21 -3.10
C LYS A 39 3.94 -3.95 -3.96
N LYS A 40 3.72 -4.04 -5.27
CA LYS A 40 4.66 -4.67 -6.21
C LYS A 40 6.03 -4.00 -6.16
N LEU A 41 6.07 -2.67 -6.17
CA LEU A 41 7.33 -1.92 -6.04
C LEU A 41 8.03 -2.22 -4.72
N CYS A 42 7.30 -2.19 -3.60
CA CYS A 42 7.85 -2.51 -2.27
C CYS A 42 8.45 -3.91 -2.22
N LEU A 43 7.73 -4.90 -2.76
CA LEU A 43 8.22 -6.29 -2.89
C LEU A 43 9.49 -6.37 -3.73
N HIS A 44 9.53 -5.69 -4.87
CA HIS A 44 10.70 -5.67 -5.74
C HIS A 44 11.93 -5.05 -5.05
N VAL A 45 11.74 -3.89 -4.40
CA VAL A 45 12.81 -3.25 -3.62
C VAL A 45 13.28 -4.16 -2.49
N LYS A 46 12.36 -4.80 -1.76
CA LYS A 46 12.72 -5.75 -0.70
C LYS A 46 13.57 -6.91 -1.23
N GLN A 47 13.21 -7.48 -2.39
CA GLN A 47 13.99 -8.54 -3.03
C GLN A 47 15.39 -8.07 -3.43
N ASN A 48 15.52 -6.86 -3.97
CA ASN A 48 16.82 -6.29 -4.36
C ASN A 48 17.70 -5.95 -3.15
N VAL A 49 17.11 -5.53 -2.03
CA VAL A 49 17.83 -5.11 -0.83
C VAL A 49 18.21 -6.30 0.07
N ALA A 50 17.48 -7.42 0.01
CA ALA A 50 17.76 -8.62 0.79
C ALA A 50 19.22 -9.13 0.70
N PRO A 51 19.86 -9.28 -0.48
CA PRO A 51 21.26 -9.71 -0.55
C PRO A 51 22.24 -8.69 0.05
N LEU A 52 21.95 -7.39 -0.06
CA LEU A 52 22.77 -6.33 0.53
C LEU A 52 22.70 -6.40 2.06
N GLN A 53 21.49 -6.54 2.61
CA GLN A 53 21.29 -6.74 4.05
C GLN A 53 22.00 -8.00 4.54
N ALA A 54 21.93 -9.11 3.81
CA ALA A 54 22.64 -10.35 4.15
C ALA A 54 24.17 -10.17 4.14
N ASN A 55 24.70 -9.39 3.20
CA ASN A 55 26.12 -9.06 3.16
C ASN A 55 26.56 -8.26 4.40
N GLU A 56 25.82 -7.20 4.75
CA GLU A 56 26.11 -6.39 5.94
C GLU A 56 26.09 -7.25 7.22
N VAL A 57 25.06 -8.08 7.39
CA VAL A 57 24.96 -9.02 8.52
C VAL A 57 26.16 -9.98 8.55
N ASN A 58 26.61 -10.48 7.40
CA ASN A 58 27.78 -11.35 7.32
C ASN A 58 29.09 -10.62 7.69
N VAL A 59 29.23 -9.34 7.37
CA VAL A 59 30.38 -8.51 7.79
C VAL A 59 30.37 -8.35 9.31
N PHE A 60 29.23 -8.01 9.91
CA PHE A 60 29.11 -7.92 11.37
C PHE A 60 29.45 -9.24 12.05
N ARG A 61 28.90 -10.36 11.55
CA ARG A 61 29.20 -11.69 12.10
C ARG A 61 30.69 -12.03 12.07
N ARG A 62 31.39 -11.68 10.97
CA ARG A 62 32.84 -11.90 10.84
C ARG A 62 33.68 -11.04 11.80
N LYS A 63 33.21 -9.83 12.16
CA LYS A 63 33.89 -8.96 13.12
C LYS A 63 33.71 -9.38 14.58
N CYS A 64 32.65 -10.14 14.88
CA CYS A 64 32.38 -10.67 16.22
C CYS A 64 32.99 -12.07 16.45
N GLN A 65 33.62 -12.67 15.43
CA GLN A 65 34.51 -13.82 15.56
C GLN A 65 35.94 -13.34 15.76
#